data_AF-A0A9D4PEN2-F1
#
_entry.id   AF-A0A9D4PEN2-F1
#
_cell.length_a   1.000
_cell.length_b   1.000
_cell.length_c   1.000
_cell.angle_alpha   90.00
_cell.angle_beta   90.00
_cell.angle_gamma   90.00
#
_symmetry.space_group_name_H-M   'P 1'
#
loop_
_entity.id
_entity.type
_entity.pdbx_description
1 polymer ?
#
loop_
_entity_poly.entity_id
_entity_poly.type
_entity_poly.pdbx_seq_one_letter_code
_entity_poly.pdbx_strand_id
1 'polypeptide(L)'
;MATQLTEVYWNFMRPHLRRKPSTASHSRGSVTYLQAPTVPPDIHTLLEKGPKFSLEPSVPPSRLLSTVHRIASKAPSEEKEHCISEGVDCLLHCGERPRRKGERAIRSVVSYFREHNLSLLQADKEGGFVVLTRELFSEKAMLVVTKNFKPVTLKPAKLKTKAIKFLSEANLDKLANEGAKAAVRESLASLHSCRSDDSTA
;
A
#
# COMPACT_ATOMS: atom_id res chain seq x y z
N MET A 1 -4.17 10.36 47.42
CA MET A 1 -5.21 9.34 47.73
C MET A 1 -6.13 9.03 46.55
N ALA A 2 -6.46 9.99 45.67
CA ALA A 2 -7.34 9.73 44.51
C ALA A 2 -6.77 8.72 43.48
N THR A 3 -5.46 8.68 43.28
CA THR A 3 -4.77 7.78 42.34
C THR A 3 -4.84 6.30 42.74
N GLN A 4 -4.88 5.99 44.04
CA GLN A 4 -5.04 4.61 44.51
C GLN A 4 -6.47 4.12 44.30
N LEU A 5 -7.46 5.01 44.44
CA LEU A 5 -8.87 4.69 44.20
C LEU A 5 -9.15 4.39 42.74
N THR A 6 -8.58 5.16 41.80
CA THR A 6 -8.73 4.90 40.35
C THR A 6 -8.06 3.60 39.93
N GLU A 7 -6.88 3.29 40.47
CA GLU A 7 -6.17 2.04 40.17
C GLU A 7 -6.92 0.80 40.70
N VAL A 8 -7.51 0.89 41.89
CA VAL A 8 -8.37 -0.17 42.46
C VAL A 8 -9.63 -0.34 41.62
N TYR A 9 -10.29 0.76 41.23
CA TYR A 9 -11.50 0.71 40.42
C TYR A 9 -11.23 0.14 39.02
N TRP A 10 -10.10 0.51 38.42
CA TRP A 10 -9.67 -0.03 37.13
C TRP A 10 -9.38 -1.53 37.19
N ASN A 11 -8.69 -1.99 38.25
CA ASN A 11 -8.43 -3.41 38.47
C ASN A 11 -9.71 -4.19 38.76
N PHE A 12 -10.71 -3.58 39.38
CA PHE A 12 -12.03 -4.18 39.64
C PHE A 12 -12.90 -4.26 38.37
N MET A 13 -12.88 -3.23 37.53
CA MET A 13 -13.66 -3.19 36.29
C MET A 13 -13.03 -4.02 35.15
N ARG A 14 -11.70 -4.10 35.07
CA ARG A 14 -10.95 -4.78 33.99
C ARG A 14 -11.37 -6.23 33.71
N PRO A 15 -11.72 -7.07 34.70
CA PRO A 15 -12.26 -8.42 34.48
C PRO A 15 -13.68 -8.43 33.91
N HIS A 16 -14.48 -7.39 34.19
CA HIS A 16 -15.90 -7.28 33.83
C HIS A 16 -16.11 -6.55 32.50
N LEU A 17 -15.13 -5.77 32.05
CA LEU A 17 -15.07 -5.32 30.67
C LEU A 17 -15.09 -6.56 29.79
N ARG A 18 -16.03 -6.61 28.83
CA ARG A 18 -16.04 -7.65 27.79
C ARG A 18 -14.68 -7.63 27.12
N ARG A 19 -13.78 -8.51 27.56
CA ARG A 19 -12.62 -8.89 26.77
C ARG A 19 -13.24 -9.44 25.51
N LYS A 20 -13.16 -8.66 24.43
CA LYS A 20 -13.36 -9.23 23.11
C LYS A 20 -12.51 -10.50 23.14
N PRO A 21 -13.08 -11.70 22.95
CA PRO A 21 -12.27 -12.90 22.93
C PRO A 21 -11.11 -12.55 22.00
N SER A 22 -9.89 -12.85 22.44
CA SER A 22 -8.72 -12.68 21.58
C SER A 22 -8.83 -13.68 20.43
N THR A 23 -9.79 -13.45 19.54
CA THR A 23 -9.77 -13.87 18.15
C THR A 23 -8.78 -12.93 17.45
N ALA A 24 -7.57 -12.87 17.99
CA ALA A 24 -6.38 -12.54 17.26
C ALA A 24 -5.68 -13.85 16.88
N SER A 25 -6.45 -14.89 16.51
CA SER A 25 -6.08 -15.56 15.27
C SER A 25 -6.26 -14.51 14.17
N HIS A 26 -5.29 -13.59 14.04
CA HIS A 26 -5.01 -13.01 12.75
C HIS A 26 -4.91 -14.24 11.85
N SER A 27 -5.89 -14.45 10.97
CA SER A 27 -5.78 -15.48 9.95
C SER A 27 -4.44 -15.21 9.29
N ARG A 28 -3.42 -16.04 9.59
CA ARG A 28 -2.10 -15.93 8.95
C ARG A 28 -2.41 -15.83 7.46
N GLY A 29 -2.00 -14.73 6.85
CA GLY A 29 -2.05 -14.60 5.40
C GLY A 29 -1.32 -15.78 4.80
N SER A 30 -1.86 -16.32 3.72
CA SER A 30 -1.20 -17.39 2.97
C SER A 30 -0.09 -16.79 2.11
N VAL A 31 1.08 -17.43 2.09
CA VAL A 31 2.13 -17.15 1.11
C VAL A 31 2.24 -18.36 0.19
N THR A 32 1.80 -18.20 -1.06
CA THR A 32 1.84 -19.26 -2.05
C THR A 32 3.04 -19.09 -2.95
N TYR A 33 3.91 -20.10 -2.98
CA TYR A 33 5.04 -20.16 -3.89
C TYR A 33 4.63 -20.97 -5.13
N LEU A 34 4.57 -20.32 -6.29
CA LEU A 34 4.21 -21.00 -7.56
C LEU A 34 5.37 -21.82 -8.14
N GLN A 35 6.58 -21.62 -7.62
CA GLN A 35 7.77 -22.41 -7.87
C GLN A 35 8.40 -22.74 -6.51
N ALA A 36 9.51 -23.47 -6.46
CA ALA A 36 10.22 -23.77 -5.20
C ALA A 36 11.41 -22.83 -4.92
N PRO A 37 11.26 -21.49 -4.84
CA PRO A 37 12.35 -20.66 -4.35
C PRO A 37 12.48 -20.86 -2.84
N THR A 38 13.69 -21.11 -2.37
CA THR A 38 13.99 -21.08 -0.94
C THR A 38 13.96 -19.62 -0.49
N VAL A 39 12.94 -19.22 0.27
CA VAL A 39 12.86 -17.86 0.84
C VAL A 39 13.28 -17.92 2.31
N PRO A 40 14.13 -16.98 2.80
CA PRO A 40 14.53 -16.93 4.19
C PRO A 40 13.32 -16.88 5.15
N PRO A 41 13.40 -17.54 6.32
CA PRO A 41 12.29 -17.61 7.27
C PRO A 41 11.84 -16.24 7.79
N ASP A 42 12.75 -15.28 7.89
CA ASP A 42 12.43 -13.91 8.33
C ASP A 42 11.54 -13.16 7.33
N ILE A 43 11.78 -13.39 6.04
CA ILE A 43 10.97 -12.81 4.96
C ILE A 43 9.63 -13.54 4.89
N HIS A 44 9.65 -14.87 5.02
CA HIS A 44 8.44 -15.69 5.06
C HIS A 44 7.48 -15.24 6.17
N THR A 45 7.98 -15.09 7.39
CA THR A 45 7.18 -14.68 8.56
C THR A 45 6.65 -13.26 8.44
N LEU A 46 7.33 -12.37 7.72
CA LEU A 46 6.82 -11.03 7.42
C LEU A 46 5.68 -11.08 6.40
N LEU A 47 5.83 -11.88 5.34
CA LEU A 47 4.83 -12.04 4.29
C LEU A 47 3.59 -12.81 4.77
N GLU A 48 3.73 -13.76 5.69
CA GLU A 48 2.61 -14.45 6.35
C GLU A 48 1.63 -13.52 7.07
N LYS A 49 2.04 -12.29 7.40
CA LYS A 49 1.12 -11.31 7.99
C LYS A 49 0.19 -10.69 6.93
N GLY A 50 0.48 -10.91 5.65
CA GLY A 50 -0.26 -10.35 4.52
C GLY A 50 0.03 -8.86 4.30
N PRO A 51 -0.54 -8.26 3.24
CA PRO A 51 -0.25 -6.88 2.82
C PRO A 51 -0.76 -5.83 3.80
N LYS A 52 -1.75 -6.18 4.63
CA LYS A 52 -2.37 -5.25 5.58
C LYS A 52 -1.70 -5.25 6.96
N PHE A 53 -1.11 -6.36 7.38
CA PHE A 53 -0.59 -6.53 8.74
C PHE A 53 0.92 -6.82 8.79
N SER A 54 1.61 -6.85 7.65
CA SER A 54 3.07 -6.98 7.58
C SER A 54 3.80 -5.81 8.26
N LEU A 55 3.15 -4.66 8.35
CA LEU A 55 3.69 -3.44 8.94
C LEU A 55 2.85 -2.97 10.11
N GLU A 56 3.56 -2.57 11.16
CA GLU A 56 2.93 -1.93 12.30
C GLU A 56 2.44 -0.53 11.89
N PRO A 57 1.18 -0.17 12.20
CA PRO A 57 0.65 1.14 11.85
C PRO A 57 1.41 2.24 12.62
N SER A 58 2.02 3.16 11.88
CA SER A 58 2.69 4.31 12.47
C SER A 58 1.77 5.54 12.44
N VAL A 59 1.24 5.92 13.59
CA VAL A 59 0.46 7.17 13.73
C VAL A 59 1.38 8.28 14.23
N PRO A 60 1.42 9.45 13.57
CA PRO A 60 2.25 10.56 14.03
C PRO A 60 1.76 11.09 15.39
N PRO A 61 2.67 11.57 16.26
CA PRO A 61 2.32 12.06 17.60
C PRO A 61 1.24 13.15 17.60
N SER A 62 1.27 14.05 16.62
CA SER A 62 0.25 15.09 16.47
C SER A 62 -1.15 14.52 16.25
N ARG A 63 -1.28 13.42 15.48
CA ARG A 63 -2.56 12.74 15.30
C ARG A 63 -3.01 12.02 16.57
N LEU A 64 -2.08 11.43 17.32
CA LEU A 64 -2.40 10.81 18.61
C LEU A 64 -2.94 11.86 19.59
N LEU A 65 -2.29 13.02 19.70
CA LEU A 65 -2.77 14.14 20.51
C LEU A 65 -4.13 14.66 20.04
N SER A 66 -4.32 14.84 18.72
CA SER A 66 -5.63 15.23 18.18
C SER A 66 -6.73 14.21 18.52
N THR A 67 -6.38 12.94 18.62
CA THR A 67 -7.31 11.87 19.01
C THR A 67 -7.68 11.99 20.48
N VAL A 68 -6.70 12.26 21.36
CA VAL A 68 -6.94 12.56 22.78
C VAL A 68 -7.89 13.75 22.92
N HIS A 69 -7.63 14.88 22.25
CA HIS A 69 -8.51 16.04 22.29
C HIS A 69 -9.92 15.75 21.76
N ARG A 70 -10.04 14.95 20.69
CA ARG A 70 -11.35 14.52 20.15
C ARG A 70 -12.11 13.59 21.08
N ILE A 71 -11.41 12.76 21.86
CA ILE A 71 -12.04 11.92 22.89
C ILE A 71 -12.49 12.80 24.05
N ALA A 72 -11.61 13.67 24.54
CA ALA A 72 -11.92 14.62 25.61
C ALA A 72 -13.07 15.56 25.26
N SER A 73 -13.23 15.97 24.00
CA SER A 73 -14.37 16.82 23.59
C SER A 73 -15.73 16.15 23.78
N LYS A 74 -15.78 14.82 23.93
CA LYS A 74 -17.00 14.05 24.24
C LYS A 74 -17.22 13.85 25.74
N ALA A 75 -16.25 14.17 26.58
CA ALA A 75 -16.37 14.07 28.03
C ALA A 75 -17.18 15.27 28.60
N PRO A 76 -17.81 15.09 29.78
CA PRO A 76 -18.42 16.19 30.53
C PRO A 76 -17.42 17.33 30.77
N SER A 77 -17.88 18.59 30.76
CA SER A 77 -16.98 19.76 30.82
C SER A 77 -16.05 19.77 32.04
N GLU A 78 -16.47 19.19 33.17
CA GLU A 78 -15.68 19.09 34.41
C GLU A 78 -14.53 18.07 34.30
N GLU A 79 -14.67 17.04 33.45
CA GLU A 79 -13.69 15.96 33.30
C GLU A 79 -12.80 16.15 32.07
N LYS A 80 -13.03 17.17 31.25
CA LYS A 80 -12.30 17.38 29.98
C LYS A 80 -10.80 17.50 30.19
N GLU A 81 -10.37 18.32 31.14
CA GLU A 81 -8.95 18.54 31.43
C GLU A 81 -8.29 17.26 31.97
N HIS A 82 -8.99 16.54 32.85
CA HIS A 82 -8.53 15.25 33.37
C HIS A 82 -8.42 14.18 32.28
N CYS A 83 -9.38 14.14 31.34
CA CYS A 83 -9.33 13.23 30.20
C CYS A 83 -8.15 13.54 29.26
N ILE A 84 -7.83 14.83 29.06
CA ILE A 84 -6.64 15.24 28.29
C ILE A 84 -5.37 14.82 29.02
N SER A 85 -5.25 15.08 30.33
CA SER A 85 -4.04 14.73 31.09
C SER A 85 -3.77 13.23 31.07
N GLU A 86 -4.78 12.41 31.37
CA GLU A 86 -4.68 10.94 31.33
C GLU A 86 -4.35 10.43 29.92
N GLY A 87 -4.96 11.03 28.89
CA GLY A 87 -4.69 10.67 27.50
C GLY A 87 -3.26 10.99 27.08
N VAL A 88 -2.71 12.13 27.49
CA VAL A 88 -1.32 12.51 27.22
C VAL A 88 -0.36 11.62 28.01
N ASP A 89 -0.62 11.35 29.28
CA ASP A 89 0.20 10.46 30.11
C ASP A 89 0.22 9.05 29.53
N CYS A 90 -0.92 8.52 29.08
CA CYS A 90 -0.98 7.24 28.40
C CYS A 90 -0.11 7.21 27.13
N LEU A 91 -0.10 8.28 26.34
CA LEU A 91 0.77 8.38 25.15
C LEU A 91 2.26 8.44 25.50
N LEU A 92 2.63 9.06 26.62
CA LEU A 92 4.01 9.13 27.09
C LEU A 92 4.51 7.77 27.60
N HIS A 93 3.66 7.01 28.29
CA HIS A 93 4.01 5.71 28.87
C HIS A 93 3.89 4.53 27.91
N CYS A 94 2.94 4.56 26.97
CA CYS A 94 2.78 3.52 25.94
C CYS A 94 3.64 3.77 24.69
N GLY A 95 4.31 4.92 24.62
CA GLY A 95 5.00 5.42 23.44
C GLY A 95 6.38 4.82 23.18
N GLU A 96 6.62 3.54 23.47
CA GLU A 96 7.78 2.85 22.92
C GLU A 96 7.68 2.89 21.39
N ARG A 97 8.59 3.62 20.75
CA ARG A 97 8.52 3.94 19.32
C ARG A 97 9.17 2.81 18.50
N PRO A 98 8.44 1.99 17.72
CA PRO A 98 9.07 1.10 16.75
C PRO A 98 9.36 1.89 15.45
N ARG A 99 10.08 3.01 15.55
CA ARG A 99 10.15 4.00 14.45
C ARG A 99 10.97 3.57 13.22
N ARG A 100 11.65 2.42 13.24
CA ARG A 100 12.58 2.03 12.15
C ARG A 100 12.67 0.53 11.86
N LYS A 101 11.85 -0.31 12.51
CA LYS A 101 11.93 -1.78 12.33
C LYS A 101 11.18 -2.21 11.06
N GLY A 102 9.98 -1.65 10.83
CA GLY A 102 9.16 -1.96 9.66
C GLY A 102 9.84 -1.57 8.34
N GLU A 103 10.35 -0.34 8.22
CA GLU A 103 10.96 0.13 6.97
C GLU A 103 12.21 -0.68 6.58
N ARG A 104 13.07 -1.02 7.56
CA ARG A 104 14.23 -1.88 7.32
C ARG A 104 13.82 -3.29 6.89
N ALA A 105 12.76 -3.83 7.49
CA ALA A 105 12.23 -5.14 7.10
C ALA A 105 11.72 -5.13 5.65
N ILE A 106 10.97 -4.11 5.23
CA ILE A 106 10.51 -3.99 3.82
C ILE A 106 11.70 -3.91 2.87
N ARG A 107 12.68 -3.05 3.17
CA ARG A 107 13.86 -2.91 2.31
C ARG A 107 14.59 -4.24 2.15
N SER A 108 14.72 -5.02 3.22
CA SER A 108 15.30 -6.36 3.17
C SER A 108 14.52 -7.30 2.24
N VAL A 109 13.18 -7.27 2.30
CA VAL A 109 12.34 -8.08 1.39
C VAL A 109 12.53 -7.62 -0.06
N VAL A 110 12.50 -6.31 -0.32
CA VAL A 110 12.66 -5.77 -1.67
C VAL A 110 14.03 -6.12 -2.26
N SER A 111 15.11 -5.96 -1.48
CA SER A 111 16.46 -6.34 -1.89
C SER A 111 16.53 -7.83 -2.23
N TYR A 112 16.02 -8.69 -1.34
CA TYR A 112 16.01 -10.13 -1.56
C TYR A 112 15.30 -10.53 -2.86
N PHE A 113 14.11 -9.96 -3.09
CA PHE A 113 13.32 -10.25 -4.29
C PHE A 113 14.01 -9.75 -5.57
N ARG A 114 14.67 -8.58 -5.51
CA ARG A 114 15.46 -8.05 -6.63
C ARG A 114 16.65 -8.95 -6.95
N GLU A 115 17.39 -9.38 -5.93
CA GLU A 115 18.58 -10.25 -6.08
C GLU A 115 18.22 -11.62 -6.66
N HIS A 116 17.06 -12.18 -6.27
CA HIS A 116 16.63 -13.52 -6.69
C HIS A 116 15.69 -13.52 -7.90
N ASN A 117 15.50 -12.37 -8.56
CA ASN A 117 14.57 -12.21 -9.69
C ASN A 117 13.15 -12.73 -9.39
N LEU A 118 12.65 -12.41 -8.19
CA LEU A 118 11.32 -12.79 -7.73
C LEU A 118 10.35 -11.60 -7.84
N SER A 119 9.10 -11.93 -8.13
CA SER A 119 7.96 -11.03 -8.15
C SER A 119 6.98 -11.40 -7.04
N LEU A 120 6.47 -10.38 -6.35
CA LEU A 120 5.46 -10.52 -5.30
C LEU A 120 4.13 -9.99 -5.82
N LEU A 121 3.08 -10.80 -5.75
CA LEU A 121 1.71 -10.41 -6.09
C LEU A 121 0.80 -10.51 -4.88
N GLN A 122 -0.17 -9.59 -4.79
CA GLN A 122 -1.23 -9.68 -3.81
C GLN A 122 -2.31 -10.66 -4.30
N ALA A 123 -2.73 -11.59 -3.46
CA ALA A 123 -3.87 -12.45 -3.76
C ALA A 123 -5.18 -11.69 -3.55
N ASP A 124 -6.04 -11.66 -4.57
CA ASP A 124 -7.25 -10.81 -4.62
C ASP A 124 -8.22 -11.02 -3.45
N LYS A 125 -8.44 -12.26 -3.01
CA LYS A 125 -9.56 -12.60 -2.10
C LYS A 125 -9.17 -12.97 -0.68
N GLU A 126 -7.91 -13.35 -0.43
CA GLU A 126 -7.50 -13.91 0.86
C GLU A 126 -6.50 -13.03 1.64
N GLY A 127 -6.09 -11.89 1.08
CA GLY A 127 -5.10 -11.03 1.74
C GLY A 127 -3.75 -11.73 1.93
N GLY A 128 -3.42 -12.66 1.03
CA GLY A 128 -2.15 -13.36 0.98
C GLY A 128 -1.21 -12.78 -0.07
N PHE A 129 -0.01 -13.34 -0.13
CA PHE A 129 0.97 -13.06 -1.18
C PHE A 129 1.22 -14.28 -2.04
N VAL A 130 1.47 -14.03 -3.33
CA VAL A 130 1.93 -15.03 -4.28
C VAL A 130 3.34 -14.65 -4.69
N VAL A 131 4.27 -15.57 -4.53
CA VAL A 131 5.67 -15.42 -4.93
C VAL A 131 5.94 -16.26 -6.16
N LEU A 132 6.55 -15.64 -7.16
CA LEU A 132 6.88 -16.27 -8.44
C LEU A 132 8.16 -15.67 -9.01
N THR A 133 8.82 -16.37 -9.93
CA THR A 133 9.93 -15.78 -10.69
C THR A 133 9.45 -14.70 -11.64
N ARG A 134 10.37 -13.81 -12.02
CA ARG A 134 10.11 -12.74 -12.99
C ARG A 134 9.67 -13.28 -14.35
N GLU A 135 10.21 -14.42 -14.78
CA GLU A 135 9.87 -15.09 -16.03
C GLU A 135 8.40 -15.54 -16.04
N LEU A 136 8.00 -16.28 -15.00
CA LEU A 136 6.62 -16.73 -14.84
C LEU A 136 5.66 -15.55 -14.71
N PHE A 137 6.11 -14.47 -14.05
CA PHE A 137 5.32 -13.26 -13.92
C PHE A 137 5.03 -12.64 -15.29
N SER A 138 6.07 -12.47 -16.11
CA SER A 138 5.94 -11.95 -17.46
C SER A 138 5.04 -12.82 -18.34
N GLU A 139 5.18 -14.15 -18.27
CA GLU A 139 4.32 -15.09 -19.01
C GLU A 139 2.84 -14.91 -18.60
N LYS A 140 2.53 -14.99 -17.30
CA LYS A 140 1.16 -14.86 -16.81
C LYS A 140 0.58 -13.47 -17.08
N ALA A 141 1.39 -12.42 -16.94
CA ALA A 141 0.98 -11.05 -17.26
C ALA A 141 0.60 -10.93 -18.74
N MET A 142 1.41 -11.48 -19.66
CA MET A 142 1.11 -11.45 -21.09
C MET A 142 -0.14 -12.26 -21.46
N LEU A 143 -0.37 -13.40 -20.81
CA LEU A 143 -1.61 -14.16 -20.97
C LEU A 143 -2.83 -13.37 -20.53
N VAL A 144 -2.75 -12.70 -19.37
CA VAL A 144 -3.82 -11.83 -18.85
C VAL A 144 -4.08 -10.66 -19.81
N VAL A 145 -3.02 -10.04 -20.33
CA VAL A 145 -3.13 -8.96 -21.32
C VAL A 145 -3.83 -9.47 -22.58
N THR A 146 -3.37 -10.58 -23.16
CA THR A 146 -3.93 -11.13 -24.40
C THR A 146 -5.39 -11.57 -24.22
N LYS A 147 -5.75 -12.08 -23.04
CA LYS A 147 -7.12 -12.49 -22.71
C LYS A 147 -8.07 -11.30 -22.60
N ASN A 148 -7.65 -10.22 -21.93
CA ASN A 148 -8.52 -9.09 -21.62
C ASN A 148 -8.48 -7.98 -22.67
N PHE A 149 -7.39 -7.88 -23.43
CA PHE A 149 -7.20 -6.85 -24.44
C PHE A 149 -7.17 -7.48 -25.82
N LYS A 150 -8.08 -7.03 -26.69
CA LYS A 150 -8.04 -7.39 -28.10
C LYS A 150 -6.97 -6.54 -28.78
N PRO A 151 -6.09 -7.13 -29.62
CA PRO A 151 -5.17 -6.35 -30.43
C PRO A 151 -5.98 -5.44 -31.34
N VAL A 152 -5.88 -4.14 -31.13
CA VAL A 152 -6.56 -3.16 -31.99
C VAL A 152 -5.67 -2.96 -33.21
N THR A 153 -6.16 -3.36 -34.38
CA THR A 153 -5.54 -2.99 -35.66
C THR A 153 -5.83 -1.52 -35.90
N LEU A 154 -4.93 -0.68 -35.42
CA LEU A 154 -5.02 0.75 -35.54
C LEU A 154 -4.72 1.15 -36.98
N LYS A 155 -5.72 1.72 -37.66
CA LYS A 155 -5.49 2.41 -38.94
C LYS A 155 -4.84 3.76 -38.61
N PRO A 156 -3.55 3.98 -38.92
CA PRO A 156 -2.80 5.16 -38.48
C PRO A 156 -3.48 6.48 -38.86
N ALA A 157 -4.09 6.52 -40.05
CA ALA A 157 -4.84 7.67 -40.54
C ALA A 157 -6.04 8.03 -39.63
N LYS A 158 -6.83 7.04 -39.21
CA LYS A 158 -8.01 7.27 -38.34
C LYS A 158 -7.59 7.71 -36.94
N LEU A 159 -6.45 7.22 -36.47
CA LEU A 159 -5.91 7.54 -35.16
C LEU A 159 -5.34 8.96 -35.12
N LYS A 160 -4.62 9.35 -36.17
CA LYS A 160 -4.16 10.73 -36.39
C LYS A 160 -5.34 11.71 -36.34
N THR A 161 -6.42 11.44 -37.06
CA THR A 161 -7.62 12.30 -37.05
C THR A 161 -8.25 12.38 -35.65
N LYS A 162 -8.36 11.25 -34.92
CA LYS A 162 -8.87 11.26 -33.54
C LYS A 162 -7.96 12.01 -32.57
N ALA A 163 -6.65 11.86 -32.70
CA ALA A 163 -5.67 12.56 -31.86
C ALA A 163 -5.70 14.08 -32.12
N ILE A 164 -5.75 14.51 -33.39
CA ILE A 164 -5.89 15.93 -33.75
C ILE A 164 -7.20 16.48 -33.18
N LYS A 165 -8.31 15.75 -33.33
CA LYS A 165 -9.61 16.16 -32.78
C LYS A 165 -9.55 16.32 -31.25
N PHE A 166 -8.95 15.37 -30.55
CA PHE A 166 -8.75 15.44 -29.10
C PHE A 166 -7.88 16.63 -28.68
N LEU A 167 -6.79 16.90 -29.41
CA LEU A 167 -5.90 18.04 -29.14
C LEU A 167 -6.62 19.37 -29.36
N SER A 168 -7.46 19.47 -30.39
CA SER A 168 -8.32 20.65 -30.60
C SER A 168 -9.38 20.80 -29.50
N GLU A 169 -10.01 19.72 -29.06
CA GLU A 169 -10.97 19.73 -27.94
C GLU A 169 -10.30 20.13 -26.61
N ALA A 170 -9.00 19.84 -26.45
CA ALA A 170 -8.19 20.22 -25.30
C ALA A 170 -7.57 21.64 -25.39
N ASN A 171 -7.92 22.44 -26.40
CA ASN A 171 -7.36 23.77 -26.68
C ASN A 171 -5.83 23.77 -26.91
N LEU A 172 -5.29 22.68 -27.47
CA LEU A 172 -3.88 22.53 -27.83
C LEU A 172 -3.68 22.73 -29.34
N ASP A 173 -4.18 23.83 -29.88
CA ASP A 173 -4.30 24.05 -31.33
C ASP A 173 -2.95 24.09 -32.06
N LYS A 174 -1.89 24.58 -31.40
CA LYS A 174 -0.53 24.55 -31.97
C LYS A 174 -0.07 23.12 -32.22
N LEU A 175 -0.29 22.24 -31.24
CA LEU A 175 0.09 20.82 -31.31
C LEU A 175 -0.82 20.03 -32.27
N ALA A 176 -2.11 20.39 -32.33
CA ALA A 176 -3.05 19.83 -33.30
C ALA A 176 -2.63 20.16 -34.75
N ASN A 177 -2.19 21.40 -35.00
CA ASN A 177 -1.73 21.85 -36.31
C ASN A 177 -0.39 21.23 -36.73
N GLU A 178 0.53 21.04 -35.79
CA GLU A 178 1.78 20.30 -36.02
C GLU A 178 1.50 18.82 -36.31
N GLY A 179 0.62 18.20 -35.52
CA GLY A 179 0.15 16.84 -35.73
C GLY A 179 -0.54 16.65 -37.08
N ALA A 180 -1.28 17.65 -37.58
CA ALA A 180 -1.91 17.62 -38.90
C ALA A 180 -0.87 17.60 -40.05
N LYS A 181 0.22 18.36 -39.91
CA LYS A 181 1.28 18.51 -40.92
C LYS A 181 2.25 17.33 -40.97
N ALA A 182 2.44 16.60 -39.87
CA ALA A 182 3.38 15.49 -39.81
C ALA A 182 2.97 14.29 -40.69
N ALA A 183 3.92 13.65 -41.38
CA ALA A 183 3.67 12.44 -42.15
C ALA A 183 3.26 11.28 -41.22
N VAL A 184 2.29 10.47 -41.64
CA VAL A 184 1.72 9.36 -40.84
C VAL A 184 2.79 8.35 -40.35
N ARG A 185 3.91 8.25 -41.08
CA ARG A 185 5.03 7.36 -40.78
C ARG A 185 5.97 7.88 -39.69
N GLU A 186 6.12 9.20 -39.53
CA GLU A 186 7.00 9.81 -38.52
C GLU A 186 6.32 9.93 -37.16
N SER A 187 5.02 10.24 -37.11
CA SER A 187 4.28 10.40 -35.85
C SER A 187 4.14 9.12 -35.03
N LEU A 188 4.24 7.93 -35.66
CA LEU A 188 4.22 6.65 -34.95
C LEU A 188 5.60 6.29 -34.38
N ALA A 189 6.69 6.66 -35.05
CA ALA A 189 8.04 6.41 -34.56
C ALA A 189 8.33 7.20 -33.26
N SER A 190 7.85 8.44 -33.18
CA SER A 190 7.97 9.26 -31.96
C SER A 190 7.12 8.73 -30.78
N LEU A 191 5.96 8.13 -31.05
CA LEU A 191 5.11 7.52 -30.01
C LEU A 191 5.67 6.20 -29.48
N HIS A 192 6.38 5.43 -30.32
CA HIS A 192 7.05 4.20 -29.89
C HIS A 192 8.39 4.46 -29.19
N SER A 193 9.04 5.60 -29.43
CA SER A 193 10.31 5.97 -28.79
C SER A 193 10.18 6.33 -27.30
N CYS A 194 8.98 6.62 -26.79
CA CYS A 194 8.76 6.91 -25.37
C CYS A 194 8.71 5.66 -24.47
N ARG A 195 9.09 4.48 -24.97
CA ARG A 195 8.98 3.20 -24.23
C ARG A 195 10.34 2.57 -23.87
N SER A 196 11.43 3.33 -23.92
CA SER A 196 12.78 2.77 -23.78
C SER A 196 13.67 3.47 -22.75
N ASP A 197 13.13 4.22 -21.80
CA ASP A 197 13.92 4.75 -20.67
C ASP A 197 13.27 4.34 -19.34
N ASP A 198 13.47 3.08 -18.95
CA ASP A 198 13.40 2.64 -17.55
C ASP A 198 14.09 1.27 -17.40
N SER A 199 15.41 1.27 -17.61
CA SER A 199 16.31 0.24 -17.08
C SER A 199 17.75 0.76 -17.05
N THR A 200 18.03 1.64 -16.09
CA THR A 200 19.33 1.71 -15.39
C THR A 200 19.21 2.65 -14.20
N ALA A 201 18.97 2.08 -13.01
CA ALA A 201 19.41 2.57 -11.70
C ALA A 201 19.27 1.47 -10.63
#